data_AF-R7NFI3-F1
#
_entry.id   AF-R7NFI3-F1
#
_cell.length_a   1.000
_cell.length_b   1.000
_cell.length_c   1.000
_cell.angle_alpha   90.00
_cell.angle_beta   90.00
_cell.angle_gamma   90.00
#
_symmetry.space_group_name_H-M   'P 1'
#
loop_
_entity.id
_entity.type
_entity.pdbx_description
1 polymer ?
#
loop_
_entity_poly.entity_id
_entity_poly.type
_entity_poly.pdbx_seq_one_letter_code
_entity_poly.pdbx_strand_id
1 'polypeptide(L)'
;MAYIKFKELSKYFDFKLQVKPEELPSYVEEYVEDCEEILIGYKNSKDYVVFTDKKMILFDRDTLAVYYKKIHIFPYRSISSSAINFKPGKVELLFSFDSGYQLHINFVDMNHEKKEVIKQVYKMMMKTTI
;
A
#
# COMPACT_ATOMS: atom_id res chain seq x y z
N MET A 1 -32.67 2.64 7.96
CA MET A 1 -31.54 1.87 7.39
C MET A 1 -30.26 2.36 8.06
N ALA A 2 -29.74 1.63 9.05
CA ALA A 2 -28.48 2.01 9.69
C ALA A 2 -27.34 1.45 8.85
N TYR A 3 -26.57 2.33 8.20
CA TYR A 3 -25.31 1.92 7.59
C TYR A 3 -24.33 1.64 8.74
N ILE A 4 -24.07 0.36 9.02
CA ILE A 4 -22.92 -0.02 9.83
C ILE A 4 -21.71 0.38 9.00
N LYS A 5 -21.05 1.48 9.40
CA LYS A 5 -19.78 1.89 8.82
C LYS A 5 -18.82 0.72 9.01
N PHE A 6 -18.51 0.01 7.92
CA PHE A 6 -17.54 -1.08 7.95
C PHE A 6 -16.28 -0.57 8.65
N LYS A 7 -15.86 -1.27 9.70
CA LYS A 7 -14.65 -0.96 10.45
C LYS A 7 -13.48 -1.03 9.46
N GLU A 8 -12.75 0.07 9.28
CA GLU A 8 -11.51 0.09 8.49
C GLU A 8 -10.64 -1.09 8.96
N LEU A 9 -10.20 -1.99 8.05
CA LEU A 9 -9.36 -3.14 8.44
C LEU A 9 -7.94 -2.68 8.76
N SER A 10 -7.57 -1.47 8.34
CA SER A 10 -6.23 -0.92 8.50
C SER A 10 -6.20 0.15 9.59
N LYS A 11 -5.26 0.01 10.52
CA LYS A 11 -4.68 1.18 11.22
C LYS A 11 -4.19 2.18 10.17
N TYR A 12 -4.08 3.46 10.52
CA TYR A 12 -3.40 4.42 9.67
C TYR A 12 -1.94 4.00 9.47
N PHE A 13 -1.60 3.57 8.25
CA PHE A 13 -0.23 3.21 7.88
C PHE A 13 0.52 4.47 7.43
N ASP A 14 1.42 4.96 8.27
CA ASP A 14 2.26 6.12 7.97
C ASP A 14 3.64 5.67 7.49
N PHE A 15 3.79 5.46 6.18
CA PHE A 15 5.05 5.07 5.58
C PHE A 15 5.98 6.27 5.37
N LYS A 16 7.27 6.12 5.67
CA LYS A 16 8.23 7.24 5.63
C LYS A 16 9.39 6.99 4.65
N LEU A 17 9.90 5.77 4.62
CA LEU A 17 11.09 5.42 3.88
C LEU A 17 10.71 4.66 2.62
N GLN A 18 11.20 5.14 1.49
CA GLN A 18 11.19 4.39 0.24
C GLN A 18 12.23 3.28 0.32
N VAL A 19 11.89 2.11 -0.20
CA VAL A 19 12.73 0.92 -0.24
C VAL A 19 12.74 0.43 -1.68
N LYS A 20 13.94 0.23 -2.22
CA LYS A 20 14.08 -0.34 -3.56
C LYS A 20 13.78 -1.84 -3.53
N PRO A 21 13.38 -2.46 -4.66
CA PRO A 21 13.15 -3.90 -4.72
C PRO A 21 14.33 -4.73 -4.16
N GLU A 22 15.55 -4.36 -4.51
CA GLU A 22 16.81 -4.98 -4.04
C GLU A 22 17.06 -4.89 -2.52
N GLU A 23 16.36 -4.01 -1.81
CA GLU A 23 16.49 -3.80 -0.36
C GLU A 23 15.32 -4.42 0.42
N LEU A 24 14.36 -5.05 -0.27
CA LEU A 24 13.23 -5.71 0.39
C LEU A 24 13.66 -7.02 1.05
N PRO A 25 13.06 -7.40 2.18
CA PRO A 25 13.31 -8.70 2.79
C PRO A 25 12.94 -9.85 1.84
N SER A 26 13.72 -10.94 1.84
CA SER A 26 13.48 -12.11 0.98
C SER A 26 12.08 -12.70 1.10
N TYR A 27 11.48 -12.64 2.29
CA TYR A 27 10.11 -13.13 2.49
C TYR A 27 9.07 -12.38 1.65
N VAL A 28 9.37 -11.17 1.16
CA VAL A 28 8.44 -10.40 0.33
C VAL A 28 8.26 -11.08 -1.02
N GLU A 29 9.35 -11.61 -1.57
CA GLU A 29 9.37 -12.30 -2.87
C GLU A 29 8.47 -13.54 -2.85
N GLU A 30 8.33 -14.21 -1.69
CA GLU A 30 7.44 -15.37 -1.52
C GLU A 30 5.94 -15.04 -1.76
N TYR A 31 5.56 -13.75 -1.78
CA TYR A 31 4.17 -13.31 -2.03
C TYR A 31 3.98 -12.66 -3.42
N VAL A 32 5.04 -12.64 -4.24
CA VAL A 32 5.06 -12.10 -5.59
C VAL A 32 5.13 -13.26 -6.57
N GLU A 33 4.26 -13.27 -7.58
CA GLU A 33 4.26 -14.34 -8.58
C GLU A 33 5.48 -14.21 -9.53
N ASP A 34 5.95 -15.31 -10.13
CA ASP A 34 7.16 -15.31 -10.98
C ASP A 34 7.11 -14.33 -12.17
N CYS A 35 5.91 -13.97 -12.63
CA CYS A 35 5.68 -13.02 -13.72
C CYS A 35 5.13 -11.66 -13.24
N GLU A 36 5.38 -11.30 -11.99
CA GLU A 36 4.94 -10.06 -11.35
C GLU A 36 6.17 -9.23 -10.95
N GLU A 37 6.20 -7.96 -11.36
CA GLU A 37 7.36 -7.10 -11.15
C GLU A 37 7.14 -6.23 -9.90
N ILE A 38 8.10 -6.25 -8.97
CA ILE A 38 8.12 -5.33 -7.84
C ILE A 38 8.58 -3.96 -8.32
N LEU A 39 7.69 -2.97 -8.25
CA LEU A 39 8.00 -1.60 -8.65
C LEU A 39 8.74 -0.85 -7.54
N ILE A 40 8.20 -0.92 -6.32
CA ILE A 40 8.71 -0.15 -5.18
C ILE A 40 8.16 -0.66 -3.85
N GLY A 41 8.94 -0.49 -2.79
CA GLY A 41 8.48 -0.65 -1.42
C GLY A 41 8.48 0.66 -0.65
N TYR A 42 7.67 0.72 0.41
CA TYR A 42 7.81 1.69 1.46
C TYR A 42 7.75 1.00 2.82
N LYS A 43 8.46 1.56 3.80
CA LYS A 43 8.46 1.07 5.17
C LYS A 43 8.29 2.19 6.19
N ASN A 44 7.74 1.81 7.34
CA ASN A 44 7.88 2.54 8.58
C ASN A 44 8.76 1.72 9.53
N SER A 45 8.71 1.97 10.84
CA SER A 45 9.51 1.21 11.81
C SER A 45 9.08 -0.27 11.97
N LYS A 46 7.90 -0.65 11.48
CA LYS A 46 7.25 -1.95 11.72
C LYS A 46 6.78 -2.62 10.43
N ASP A 47 6.07 -1.85 9.62
CA ASP A 47 5.27 -2.31 8.50
C ASP A 47 5.97 -2.03 7.17
N TYR A 48 5.61 -2.85 6.19
CA TYR A 48 5.99 -2.67 4.79
C TYR A 48 4.75 -2.60 3.92
N VAL A 49 4.80 -1.75 2.90
CA VAL A 49 3.92 -1.84 1.74
C VAL A 49 4.77 -2.03 0.51
N VAL A 50 4.37 -2.96 -0.35
CA VAL A 50 5.07 -3.29 -1.59
C VAL A 50 4.07 -3.16 -2.71
N PHE A 51 4.46 -2.42 -3.73
CA PHE A 51 3.68 -2.20 -4.93
C PHE A 51 4.32 -2.99 -6.06
N THR A 52 3.54 -3.89 -6.65
CA THR A 52 3.90 -4.57 -7.89
C THR A 52 3.15 -3.96 -9.06
N ASP A 53 3.32 -4.51 -10.26
CA ASP A 53 2.53 -4.18 -11.45
C ASP A 53 1.07 -4.68 -11.37
N LYS A 54 0.74 -5.61 -10.45
CA LYS A 54 -0.58 -6.27 -10.37
C LYS A 54 -1.33 -6.05 -9.06
N LYS A 55 -0.63 -5.93 -7.94
CA LYS A 55 -1.23 -5.84 -6.60
C LYS A 55 -0.37 -5.05 -5.64
N MET A 56 -1.00 -4.59 -4.57
CA MET A 56 -0.32 -4.05 -3.41
C MET A 56 -0.33 -5.09 -2.30
N ILE A 57 0.81 -5.26 -1.64
CA ILE A 57 0.99 -6.18 -0.52
C ILE A 57 1.37 -5.37 0.70
N LEU A 58 0.60 -5.49 1.78
CA LEU A 58 0.83 -4.79 3.03
C LEU A 58 1.13 -5.80 4.14
N PHE A 59 2.30 -5.63 4.75
CA PHE A 59 2.82 -6.45 5.82
C PHE A 59 2.68 -5.69 7.14
N ASP A 60 1.63 -6.01 7.90
CA ASP A 60 1.36 -5.47 9.23
C ASP A 60 2.06 -6.35 10.28
N ARG A 61 3.08 -5.79 10.95
CA ARG A 61 3.90 -6.50 11.93
C ARG A 61 3.64 -5.96 13.33
N ASP A 62 3.26 -6.83 14.25
CA ASP A 62 3.21 -6.47 15.66
C ASP A 62 4.62 -6.48 16.28
N THR A 63 4.99 -5.39 16.96
CA THR A 63 6.30 -5.26 17.64
C THR A 63 6.32 -5.85 19.03
N LEU A 64 5.16 -6.15 19.64
CA LEU A 64 5.08 -6.63 21.02
C LEU A 64 4.90 -8.15 21.14
N ALA A 65 4.51 -8.82 20.05
CA ALA A 65 4.34 -10.26 20.03
C ALA A 65 5.13 -10.86 18.88
N VAL A 66 6.08 -11.72 19.22
CA VAL A 66 6.99 -12.49 18.34
C VAL A 66 6.25 -13.37 17.30
N TYR A 67 4.92 -13.33 17.19
CA TYR A 67 4.13 -14.40 16.55
C TYR A 67 3.04 -14.00 15.57
N TYR A 68 2.74 -12.71 15.34
CA TYR A 68 1.68 -12.36 14.39
C TYR A 68 2.13 -11.36 13.33
N LYS A 69 2.15 -11.85 12.08
CA LYS A 69 2.35 -11.07 10.86
C LYS A 69 1.08 -11.19 10.05
N LYS A 70 0.39 -10.07 9.82
CA LYS A 70 -0.78 -10.05 8.96
C LYS A 70 -0.37 -9.53 7.59
N ILE A 71 -0.70 -10.29 6.55
CA ILE A 71 -0.35 -9.96 5.19
C ILE A 71 -1.65 -9.70 4.43
N HIS A 72 -1.80 -8.47 3.99
CA HIS A 72 -2.93 -8.05 3.18
C HIS A 72 -2.49 -7.96 1.73
N ILE A 73 -3.23 -8.61 0.83
CA ILE A 73 -2.98 -8.55 -0.61
C ILE A 73 -4.19 -7.89 -1.26
N PHE A 74 -3.94 -6.81 -2.00
CA PHE A 74 -4.95 -5.98 -2.66
C PHE A 74 -4.69 -5.96 -4.18
N PRO A 75 -5.35 -6.83 -4.96
CA PRO A 75 -5.26 -6.81 -6.42
C PRO A 75 -5.84 -5.50 -6.98
N TYR A 76 -5.14 -4.84 -7.90
CA TYR A 76 -5.60 -3.54 -8.43
C TYR A 76 -6.91 -3.63 -9.21
N ARG A 77 -7.17 -4.78 -9.84
CA ARG A 77 -8.44 -5.08 -10.52
C ARG A 77 -9.68 -5.00 -9.64
N SER A 78 -9.51 -5.08 -8.31
CA SER A 78 -10.61 -5.07 -7.36
C SER A 78 -10.90 -3.68 -6.78
N ILE A 79 -10.16 -2.65 -7.21
CA ILE A 79 -10.35 -1.26 -6.81
C ILE A 79 -11.52 -0.70 -7.61
N SER A 80 -12.63 -0.40 -6.92
CA SER A 80 -13.83 0.19 -7.52
C SER A 80 -13.75 1.71 -7.62
N SER A 81 -13.05 2.35 -6.69
CA SER A 81 -12.75 3.78 -6.74
C SER A 81 -11.48 4.10 -5.96
N SER A 82 -10.82 5.20 -6.34
CA SER A 82 -9.54 5.59 -5.77
C SER A 82 -9.35 7.10 -5.76
N ALA A 83 -8.51 7.58 -4.85
CA ALA A 83 -8.04 8.96 -4.83
C ALA A 83 -6.60 9.05 -4.32
N ILE A 84 -5.87 10.05 -4.82
CA ILE A 84 -4.56 10.46 -4.33
C ILE A 84 -4.62 11.92 -3.87
N ASN A 85 -4.27 12.17 -2.60
CA ASN A 85 -4.24 13.51 -2.04
C ASN A 85 -2.79 13.94 -1.78
N PHE A 86 -2.43 15.12 -2.29
CA PHE A 86 -1.14 15.75 -2.01
C PHE A 86 -1.30 16.84 -0.97
N LYS A 87 -0.58 16.72 0.16
CA LYS A 87 -0.54 17.71 1.24
C LYS A 87 0.91 18.17 1.48
N PRO A 88 1.16 19.30 2.16
CA PRO A 88 2.51 19.66 2.59
C PRO A 88 3.14 18.51 3.40
N GLY A 89 4.31 18.02 2.98
CA GLY A 89 5.02 16.92 3.64
C GLY A 89 4.36 15.54 3.63
N LYS A 90 3.19 15.37 2.99
CA LYS A 90 2.40 14.13 3.04
C LYS A 90 1.71 13.79 1.71
N VAL A 91 1.53 12.50 1.43
CA VAL A 91 0.62 11.98 0.40
C VAL A 91 -0.32 10.95 1.02
N GLU A 92 -1.57 10.90 0.58
CA GLU A 92 -2.54 9.91 1.04
C GLU A 92 -3.12 9.19 -0.18
N LEU A 93 -3.20 7.86 -0.09
CA LEU A 93 -3.90 7.01 -1.05
C LEU A 93 -5.16 6.46 -0.39
N LEU A 94 -6.29 6.62 -1.07
CA LEU A 94 -7.60 6.20 -0.64
C LEU A 94 -8.15 5.23 -1.67
N PHE A 95 -8.57 4.05 -1.25
CA PHE A 95 -9.14 3.04 -2.12
C PHE A 95 -10.45 2.53 -1.55
N SER A 96 -11.45 2.37 -2.41
CA SER A 96 -12.60 1.50 -2.14
C SER A 96 -12.52 0.30 -3.08
N PHE A 97 -12.83 -0.87 -2.56
CA PHE A 97 -12.78 -2.14 -3.30
C PHE A 97 -14.19 -2.63 -3.59
N ASP A 98 -14.33 -3.57 -4.53
CA ASP A 98 -15.61 -4.19 -4.92
C ASP A 98 -16.32 -4.86 -3.74
N SER A 99 -15.56 -5.33 -2.75
CA SER A 99 -16.10 -5.90 -1.50
C SER A 99 -16.75 -4.88 -0.57
N GLY A 100 -16.75 -3.58 -0.93
CA GLY A 100 -17.13 -2.47 -0.06
C GLY A 100 -16.05 -2.08 0.95
N TYR A 101 -14.87 -2.74 0.90
CA TYR A 101 -13.76 -2.43 1.78
C TYR A 101 -13.13 -1.07 1.44
N GLN A 102 -12.68 -0.33 2.45
CA GLN A 102 -11.96 0.93 2.29
C GLN A 102 -10.57 0.85 2.90
N LEU A 103 -9.57 1.32 2.16
CA LEU A 103 -8.17 1.36 2.59
C LEU A 103 -7.64 2.79 2.49
N HIS A 104 -6.94 3.21 3.53
CA HIS A 104 -6.29 4.51 3.61
C HIS A 104 -4.81 4.32 3.97
N ILE A 105 -3.92 4.74 3.09
CA ILE A 105 -2.47 4.66 3.28
C ILE A 105 -1.87 6.06 3.23
N ASN A 106 -1.00 6.36 4.19
CA ASN A 106 -0.30 7.62 4.28
C ASN A 106 1.19 7.45 3.96
N PHE A 107 1.74 8.46 3.30
CA PHE A 107 3.17 8.63 3.09
C PHE A 107 3.58 9.96 3.71
N VAL A 108 4.46 9.93 4.69
CA VAL A 108 4.92 11.10 5.46
C VAL A 108 6.36 11.45 5.11
N ASP A 109 6.79 12.67 5.43
CA ASP A 109 8.13 13.18 5.09
C ASP A 109 8.40 13.18 3.56
N MET A 110 7.38 13.63 2.83
CA MET A 110 7.33 13.61 1.36
C MET A 110 7.76 14.96 0.77
N ASN A 111 8.95 14.98 0.17
CA ASN A 111 9.42 16.08 -0.68
C ASN A 111 8.81 15.98 -2.10
N HIS A 112 9.14 16.94 -2.98
CA HIS A 112 8.60 16.97 -4.34
C HIS A 112 8.93 15.70 -5.15
N GLU A 113 10.17 15.22 -5.09
CA GLU A 113 10.62 14.03 -5.83
C GLU A 113 9.89 12.77 -5.38
N LYS A 114 9.78 12.53 -4.06
CA LYS A 114 9.04 11.40 -3.51
C LYS A 114 7.56 11.43 -3.90
N LYS A 115 6.96 12.63 -3.99
CA LYS A 115 5.58 12.81 -4.47
C LYS A 115 5.42 12.43 -5.93
N GLU A 116 6.41 12.74 -6.76
CA GLU A 116 6.41 12.33 -8.16
C GLU A 116 6.46 10.80 -8.30
N VAL A 117 7.30 10.13 -7.50
CA VAL A 117 7.39 8.66 -7.49
C VAL A 117 6.04 8.03 -7.15
N ILE A 118 5.42 8.41 -6.03
CA ILE A 118 4.14 7.82 -5.63
C ILE A 118 3.01 8.14 -6.62
N LYS A 119 3.08 9.29 -7.31
CA LYS A 119 2.16 9.62 -8.41
C LYS A 119 2.30 8.64 -9.57
N GLN A 120 3.51 8.25 -9.94
CA GLN A 120 3.74 7.26 -11.00
C GLN A 120 3.23 5.87 -10.59
N VAL A 121 3.49 5.45 -9.34
CA VAL A 121 2.95 4.21 -8.78
C VAL A 121 1.43 4.22 -8.86
N TYR A 122 0.79 5.29 -8.40
CA TYR A 122 -0.67 5.42 -8.47
C TYR A 122 -1.21 5.33 -9.90
N LYS A 123 -0.58 6.02 -10.86
CA LYS A 123 -0.97 5.95 -12.28
C LYS A 123 -0.87 4.53 -12.84
N MET A 124 0.19 3.81 -12.49
CA MET A 124 0.35 2.41 -12.88
C MET A 124 -0.78 1.57 -12.29
N MET A 125 -1.08 1.71 -11.00
CA MET A 125 -2.13 0.93 -10.32
C MET A 125 -3.47 1.08 -11.05
N MET A 126 -3.82 2.32 -11.42
CA MET A 126 -5.09 2.63 -12.08
C MET A 126 -5.14 2.19 -13.54
N LYS A 127 -3.99 2.05 -14.20
CA LYS A 127 -3.92 1.48 -15.55
C LYS A 127 -4.22 -0.02 -15.52
N THR A 128 -3.76 -0.74 -14.50
CA THR A 128 -3.98 -2.18 -14.33
C THR A 128 -5.43 -2.54 -13.95
N THR A 129 -6.23 -1.57 -13.50
CA THR A 129 -7.65 -1.78 -13.18
C THR A 129 -8.53 -1.88 -14.44
N ILE A 130 -8.06 -1.39 -15.59
CA ILE A 130 -8.76 -1.39 -16.90
C ILE A 130 -8.43 -2.67 -17.67
#